data_AF-A0A250K1U4-F1
#
_entry.id   AF-A0A250K1U4-F1
#
_cell.length_a   1.000
_cell.length_b   1.000
_cell.length_c   1.000
_cell.angle_alpha   90.00
_cell.angle_beta   90.00
_cell.angle_gamma   90.00
#
_symmetry.space_group_name_H-M   'P 1'
#
loop_
_entity.id
_entity.type
_entity.pdbx_description
1 polymer ?
#
loop_
_entity_poly.entity_id
_entity_poly.type
_entity_poly.pdbx_seq_one_letter_code
_entity_poly.pdbx_strand_id
1 'polypeptide(L)'
;MAVLTTAMPMAVLAATWYLPPGWNLLGTAAMLTGFLLVLGKAIVGVPLALLISERNLMSLSRFQALVWTVVVMAGYLTMTLARVKTGASNAGGVSIPQELWIAMGISTTSLLGTPLVLGGKRARSPDEKLVRNTSVQLAEEATDIDAHRQGVLYANANMTDARMADMFQGDEVGNTAHIDLAKVQMFYFTLIAAVGYFMDVAMSVARGANSALPALSQGMLALLAISHGGYLLGKTGDHSNSKPA
;
A
#
# COMPACT_ATOMS: atom_id res chain seq x y z
N MET A 1 11.45 -16.11 -15.24
CA MET A 1 12.54 -15.51 -14.42
C MET A 1 13.30 -14.40 -15.15
N ALA A 2 13.85 -14.62 -16.35
CA ALA A 2 14.60 -13.59 -17.08
C ALA A 2 13.84 -12.26 -17.32
N VAL A 3 12.51 -12.33 -17.55
CA VAL A 3 11.66 -11.14 -17.68
C VAL A 3 11.68 -10.29 -16.40
N LEU A 4 11.56 -10.92 -15.23
CA LEU A 4 11.53 -10.22 -13.94
C LEU A 4 12.91 -9.72 -13.52
N THR A 5 13.97 -10.50 -13.73
CA THR A 5 15.31 -10.16 -13.24
C THR A 5 16.09 -9.25 -14.19
N THR A 6 15.71 -9.20 -15.47
CA THR A 6 16.46 -8.48 -16.50
C THR A 6 15.58 -7.53 -17.29
N ALA A 7 14.57 -8.03 -18.02
CA ALA A 7 13.82 -7.21 -18.97
C ALA A 7 13.09 -6.04 -18.28
N MET A 8 12.39 -6.29 -17.17
CA MET A 8 11.65 -5.25 -16.46
C MET A 8 12.56 -4.22 -15.76
N PRO A 9 13.61 -4.60 -15.01
CA PRO A 9 14.58 -3.63 -14.51
C PRO A 9 15.21 -2.78 -15.62
N MET A 10 15.57 -3.41 -16.75
CA MET A 10 16.09 -2.67 -17.91
C MET A 10 15.06 -1.72 -18.51
N ALA A 11 13.78 -2.09 -18.56
CA ALA A 11 12.70 -1.22 -19.02
C ALA A 11 12.52 0.00 -18.09
N VAL A 12 12.63 -0.17 -16.77
CA VAL A 12 12.60 0.94 -15.79
C VAL A 12 13.76 1.90 -16.04
N LEU A 13 14.98 1.38 -16.18
CA LEU A 13 16.18 2.18 -16.48
C LEU A 13 16.06 2.90 -17.84
N ALA A 14 15.59 2.19 -18.87
CA ALA A 14 15.38 2.74 -20.20
C ALA A 14 14.33 3.86 -20.19
N ALA A 15 13.21 3.69 -19.51
CA ALA A 15 12.20 4.74 -19.35
C ALA A 15 12.78 5.97 -18.66
N THR A 16 13.57 5.79 -17.60
CA THR A 16 14.21 6.91 -16.90
C THR A 16 15.25 7.62 -17.79
N TRP A 17 16.00 6.85 -18.59
CA TRP A 17 17.11 7.36 -19.39
C TRP A 17 16.68 8.00 -20.71
N TYR A 18 15.73 7.42 -21.43
CA TYR A 18 15.39 7.87 -22.79
C TYR A 18 14.20 8.81 -22.86
N LEU A 19 13.32 8.83 -21.86
CA LEU A 19 12.22 9.78 -21.84
C LEU A 19 12.72 11.21 -21.58
N PRO A 20 12.06 12.22 -22.17
CA PRO A 20 12.43 13.60 -21.97
C PRO A 20 12.19 14.04 -20.52
N PRO A 21 12.89 15.09 -20.04
CA PRO A 21 12.63 15.68 -18.73
C PRO A 21 11.15 16.00 -18.52
N GLY A 22 10.61 15.66 -17.35
CA GLY A 22 9.18 15.81 -17.03
C GLY A 22 8.36 14.55 -17.32
N TRP A 23 8.64 13.83 -18.41
CA TRP A 23 7.99 12.55 -18.71
C TRP A 23 8.73 11.35 -18.14
N ASN A 24 10.04 11.47 -17.93
CA ASN A 24 10.87 10.42 -17.35
C ASN A 24 10.40 9.98 -15.97
N LEU A 25 10.00 10.89 -15.08
CA LEU A 25 9.45 10.52 -13.76
C LEU A 25 8.18 9.68 -13.91
N LEU A 26 7.23 10.13 -14.73
CA LEU A 26 5.98 9.42 -14.97
C LEU A 26 6.23 8.05 -15.59
N GLY A 27 7.08 7.97 -16.61
CA GLY A 27 7.44 6.71 -17.23
C GLY A 27 8.15 5.75 -16.27
N THR A 28 9.03 6.27 -15.41
CA THR A 28 9.71 5.48 -14.36
C THR A 28 8.70 4.91 -13.37
N ALA A 29 7.79 5.75 -12.86
CA ALA A 29 6.73 5.32 -11.94
C ALA A 29 5.78 4.30 -12.59
N ALA A 30 5.44 4.49 -13.86
CA ALA A 30 4.62 3.55 -14.63
C ALA A 30 5.32 2.20 -14.83
N MET A 31 6.61 2.20 -15.16
CA MET A 31 7.40 0.97 -15.31
C MET A 31 7.61 0.26 -13.98
N LEU A 32 7.83 0.98 -12.88
CA LEU A 32 7.91 0.39 -11.54
C LEU A 32 6.58 -0.25 -11.14
N THR A 33 5.46 0.44 -11.36
CA THR A 33 4.12 -0.13 -11.15
C THR A 33 3.91 -1.38 -12.00
N GLY A 34 4.27 -1.31 -13.30
CA GLY A 34 4.21 -2.44 -14.21
C GLY A 34 5.04 -3.63 -13.75
N PHE A 35 6.26 -3.39 -13.25
CA PHE A 35 7.11 -4.42 -12.65
C PHE A 35 6.42 -5.11 -11.47
N LEU A 36 5.82 -4.35 -10.56
CA LEU A 36 5.11 -4.90 -9.41
C LEU A 36 3.89 -5.74 -9.83
N LEU A 37 3.16 -5.32 -10.87
CA LEU A 37 2.02 -6.09 -11.42
C LEU A 37 2.48 -7.39 -12.08
N VAL A 38 3.55 -7.34 -12.88
CA VAL A 38 4.13 -8.53 -13.52
C VAL A 38 4.69 -9.48 -12.46
N LEU A 39 5.29 -8.95 -11.39
CA LEU A 39 5.77 -9.73 -10.25
C LEU A 39 4.63 -10.50 -9.58
N GLY A 40 3.51 -9.82 -9.29
CA GLY A 40 2.32 -10.47 -8.74
C GLY A 40 1.77 -11.57 -9.66
N LYS A 41 1.62 -11.28 -10.96
CA LYS A 41 1.12 -12.25 -11.94
C LYS A 41 2.07 -13.45 -12.10
N ALA A 42 3.37 -13.22 -12.11
CA ALA A 42 4.36 -14.26 -12.36
C ALA A 42 4.58 -15.20 -11.18
N ILE A 43 4.50 -14.69 -9.93
CA ILE A 43 4.71 -15.51 -8.72
C ILE A 43 3.40 -16.13 -8.25
N VAL A 44 2.30 -15.38 -8.25
CA VAL A 44 1.04 -15.80 -7.61
C VAL A 44 -0.13 -15.95 -8.58
N GLY A 45 0.05 -15.61 -9.87
CA GLY A 45 -1.00 -15.73 -10.88
C GLY A 45 -2.03 -14.58 -10.88
N VAL A 46 -1.92 -13.63 -9.96
CA VAL A 46 -2.81 -12.45 -9.84
C VAL A 46 -1.98 -11.15 -9.90
N PRO A 47 -2.23 -10.22 -10.83
CA PRO A 47 -1.41 -9.00 -10.97
C PRO A 47 -1.36 -8.14 -9.70
N LEU A 48 -2.48 -8.02 -9.00
CA LEU A 48 -2.59 -7.24 -7.76
C LEU A 48 -2.25 -8.04 -6.50
N ALA A 49 -1.57 -9.17 -6.63
CA ALA A 49 -1.21 -10.06 -5.52
C ALA A 49 -0.52 -9.34 -4.35
N LEU A 50 0.29 -8.32 -4.62
CA LEU A 50 0.98 -7.56 -3.58
C LEU A 50 0.03 -6.79 -2.64
N LEU A 51 -1.18 -6.47 -3.10
CA LEU A 51 -2.22 -5.83 -2.28
C LEU A 51 -2.99 -6.83 -1.41
N ILE A 52 -2.93 -8.12 -1.75
CA ILE A 52 -3.76 -9.15 -1.13
C ILE A 52 -3.08 -9.70 0.12
N SER A 53 -3.80 -9.68 1.23
CA SER A 53 -3.36 -10.21 2.52
C SER A 53 -3.49 -11.73 2.60
N GLU A 54 -2.98 -12.31 3.68
CA GLU A 54 -3.14 -13.73 4.04
C GLU A 54 -4.60 -14.15 4.29
N ARG A 55 -5.53 -13.19 4.31
CA ARG A 55 -6.98 -13.42 4.41
C ARG A 55 -7.68 -13.35 3.05
N ASN A 56 -6.91 -13.35 1.95
CA ASN A 56 -7.43 -13.19 0.58
C ASN A 56 -8.23 -11.90 0.37
N LEU A 57 -8.00 -10.88 1.19
CA LEU A 57 -8.61 -9.54 1.10
C LEU A 57 -7.55 -8.51 0.70
N MET A 58 -7.91 -7.54 -0.14
CA MET A 58 -7.01 -6.40 -0.40
C MET A 58 -6.82 -5.52 0.85
N SER A 59 -5.59 -5.09 1.10
CA SER A 59 -5.22 -4.32 2.30
C SER A 59 -4.82 -2.89 1.96
N LEU A 60 -5.42 -1.94 2.67
CA LEU A 60 -5.07 -0.53 2.58
C LEU A 60 -3.60 -0.27 2.98
N SER A 61 -3.09 -0.90 4.03
CA SER A 61 -1.70 -0.68 4.45
C SER A 61 -0.68 -1.19 3.43
N ARG A 62 -1.02 -2.26 2.69
CA ARG A 62 -0.21 -2.75 1.56
C ARG A 62 -0.27 -1.79 0.38
N PHE A 63 -1.45 -1.27 0.06
CA PHE A 63 -1.63 -0.24 -0.97
C PHE A 63 -0.75 0.99 -0.70
N GLN A 64 -0.80 1.53 0.52
CA GLN A 64 0.00 2.70 0.89
C GLN A 64 1.50 2.44 0.79
N ALA A 65 1.96 1.29 1.28
CA ALA A 65 3.36 0.90 1.19
C ALA A 65 3.82 0.80 -0.27
N LEU A 66 3.01 0.24 -1.17
CA LEU A 66 3.33 0.18 -2.60
C LEU A 66 3.34 1.56 -3.25
N VAL A 67 2.36 2.43 -2.95
CA VAL A 67 2.30 3.80 -3.47
C VAL A 67 3.57 4.57 -3.07
N TRP A 68 3.92 4.55 -1.78
CA TRP A 68 5.14 5.21 -1.29
C TRP A 68 6.41 4.61 -1.92
N THR A 69 6.47 3.29 -2.05
CA THR A 69 7.59 2.61 -2.73
C THR A 69 7.72 3.12 -4.17
N VAL A 70 6.64 3.17 -4.94
CA VAL A 70 6.69 3.62 -6.34
C VAL A 70 7.13 5.07 -6.43
N VAL A 71 6.49 5.99 -5.69
CA VAL A 71 6.76 7.43 -5.82
C VAL A 71 8.18 7.77 -5.37
N VAL A 72 8.63 7.25 -4.23
CA VAL A 72 9.97 7.52 -3.70
C VAL A 72 11.06 6.92 -4.58
N MET A 73 10.91 5.66 -5.00
CA MET A 73 11.90 5.00 -5.84
C MET A 73 11.94 5.60 -7.25
N ALA A 74 10.80 5.99 -7.82
CA ALA A 74 10.76 6.68 -9.11
C ALA A 74 11.48 8.04 -9.02
N GLY A 75 11.22 8.83 -7.99
CA GLY A 75 11.88 10.11 -7.77
C GLY A 75 13.39 9.97 -7.57
N TYR A 76 13.80 9.07 -6.69
CA TYR A 76 15.21 8.81 -6.39
C TYR A 76 15.99 8.38 -7.64
N LEU A 77 15.44 7.42 -8.40
CA LEU A 77 16.06 6.94 -9.63
C LEU A 77 16.13 8.03 -10.71
N THR A 78 15.05 8.80 -10.87
CA THR A 78 14.99 9.89 -11.85
C THR A 78 16.03 10.96 -11.56
N MET A 79 16.16 11.39 -10.29
CA MET A 79 17.16 12.38 -9.88
C MET A 79 18.58 11.82 -10.02
N THR A 80 18.81 10.56 -9.62
CA THR A 80 20.11 9.89 -9.74
C THR A 80 20.60 9.87 -11.19
N LEU A 81 19.75 9.47 -12.14
CA LEU A 81 20.13 9.43 -13.54
C LEU A 81 20.20 10.83 -14.18
N ALA A 82 19.44 11.80 -13.69
CA ALA A 82 19.62 13.20 -14.09
C ALA A 82 21.02 13.70 -13.70
N ARG A 83 21.52 13.35 -12.50
CA ARG A 83 22.89 13.70 -12.06
C ARG A 83 23.97 13.09 -12.96
N VAL A 84 23.78 11.84 -13.37
CA VAL A 84 24.69 11.17 -14.32
C VAL A 84 24.72 11.92 -15.65
N LYS A 85 23.55 12.29 -16.21
CA LYS A 85 23.46 13.03 -17.47
C LYS A 85 24.09 14.41 -17.41
N THR A 86 24.06 15.07 -16.25
CA THR A 86 24.69 16.38 -16.04
C THR A 86 26.17 16.28 -15.65
N GLY A 87 26.77 15.09 -15.63
CA GLY A 87 28.19 14.90 -15.30
C GLY A 87 28.53 15.19 -13.84
N ALA A 88 27.59 15.02 -12.91
CA ALA A 88 27.86 15.23 -11.49
C ALA A 88 28.90 14.23 -10.97
N SER A 89 29.77 14.67 -10.07
CA SER A 89 30.86 13.85 -9.51
C SER A 89 30.39 12.64 -8.69
N ASN A 90 29.15 12.67 -8.18
CA ASN A 90 28.54 11.56 -7.45
C ASN A 90 27.08 11.36 -7.89
N ALA A 91 26.83 10.25 -8.58
CA ALA A 91 25.49 9.87 -9.04
C ALA A 91 24.52 9.59 -7.87
N GLY A 92 24.97 8.87 -6.84
CA GLY A 92 24.16 8.51 -5.66
C GLY A 92 24.01 9.62 -4.63
N GLY A 93 24.53 10.82 -4.91
CA GLY A 93 24.48 11.99 -4.03
C GLY A 93 23.11 12.67 -3.95
N VAL A 94 22.00 11.94 -4.12
CA VAL A 94 20.64 12.45 -3.92
C VAL A 94 20.28 12.30 -2.45
N SER A 95 20.20 13.41 -1.72
CA SER A 95 19.82 13.40 -0.31
C SER A 95 18.34 13.04 -0.12
N ILE A 96 18.05 12.21 0.89
CA ILE A 96 16.68 11.86 1.30
C ILE A 96 16.37 12.63 2.58
N PRO A 97 15.40 13.56 2.58
CA PRO A 97 15.08 14.37 3.75
C PRO A 97 14.45 13.51 4.87
N GLN A 98 14.63 13.94 6.13
CA GLN A 98 14.15 13.22 7.30
C GLN A 98 12.63 13.02 7.28
N GLU A 99 11.90 14.01 6.76
CA GLU A 99 10.45 13.97 6.60
C GLU A 99 9.99 12.78 5.77
N LEU A 100 10.72 12.44 4.72
CA LEU A 100 10.39 11.30 3.89
C LEU A 100 10.67 9.97 4.60
N TRP A 101 11.76 9.89 5.37
CA TRP A 101 12.04 8.72 6.22
C TRP A 101 10.94 8.49 7.24
N ILE A 102 10.43 9.55 7.85
CA ILE A 102 9.32 9.49 8.80
C ILE A 102 8.05 8.98 8.10
N ALA A 103 7.69 9.54 6.94
CA ALA A 103 6.51 9.10 6.18
C ALA A 103 6.60 7.61 5.78
N MET A 104 7.76 7.18 5.28
CA MET A 104 8.03 5.77 4.94
C MET A 104 7.95 4.87 6.17
N GLY A 105 8.49 5.33 7.30
CA GLY A 105 8.44 4.63 8.59
C GLY A 105 7.01 4.42 9.06
N ILE A 106 6.17 5.46 9.05
CA ILE A 106 4.75 5.40 9.40
C ILE A 106 4.00 4.37 8.53
N SER A 107 4.23 4.40 7.21
CA SER A 107 3.63 3.43 6.29
C SER A 107 4.06 1.99 6.60
N THR A 108 5.34 1.79 6.89
CA THR A 108 5.91 0.48 7.24
C THR A 108 5.35 -0.03 8.57
N THR A 109 5.19 0.85 9.57
CA THR A 109 4.58 0.51 10.86
C THR A 109 3.15 0.00 10.68
N SER A 110 2.33 0.60 9.81
CA SER A 110 0.98 0.09 9.59
C SER A 110 0.93 -1.19 8.75
N LEU A 111 1.87 -1.35 7.81
CA LEU A 111 2.02 -2.57 7.02
C LEU A 111 2.30 -3.78 7.93
N LEU A 112 3.29 -3.65 8.81
CA LEU A 112 3.71 -4.72 9.73
C LEU A 112 2.85 -4.80 10.99
N GLY A 113 2.29 -3.67 11.43
CA GLY A 113 1.45 -3.58 12.63
C GLY A 113 0.07 -4.19 12.44
N THR A 114 -0.52 -4.12 11.24
CA THR A 114 -1.86 -4.67 10.98
C THR A 114 -1.93 -6.18 11.31
N PRO A 115 -1.05 -7.06 10.76
CA PRO A 115 -1.06 -8.47 11.12
C PRO A 115 -0.82 -8.74 12.61
N LEU A 116 0.01 -7.93 13.28
CA LEU A 116 0.29 -8.08 14.71
C LEU A 116 -0.93 -7.79 15.58
N VAL A 117 -1.64 -6.68 15.30
CA VAL A 117 -2.88 -6.31 16.00
C VAL A 117 -3.97 -7.36 15.76
N LEU A 118 -4.09 -7.85 14.53
CA LEU A 118 -5.10 -8.85 14.18
C LEU A 118 -4.75 -10.27 14.67
N GLY A 119 -3.48 -10.57 14.96
CA GLY A 119 -3.03 -11.90 15.38
C GLY A 119 -3.77 -12.44 16.61
N GLY A 120 -3.99 -11.60 17.62
CA GLY A 120 -4.73 -11.97 18.83
C GLY A 120 -6.21 -12.29 18.61
N LYS A 121 -6.78 -11.85 17.47
CA LYS A 121 -8.18 -12.06 17.09
C LYS A 121 -8.41 -13.42 16.42
N ARG A 122 -7.34 -14.08 15.95
CA ARG A 122 -7.41 -15.43 15.36
C ARG A 122 -7.78 -16.51 16.37
N ALA A 123 -7.52 -16.27 17.66
CA ALA A 123 -7.80 -17.20 18.75
C ALA A 123 -9.17 -16.98 19.41
N ARG A 124 -10.06 -16.20 18.77
CA ARG A 124 -11.40 -15.91 19.28
C ARG A 124 -12.48 -16.41 18.35
N SER A 125 -13.66 -16.65 18.90
CA SER A 125 -14.83 -17.08 18.16
C SER A 125 -15.86 -15.94 18.07
N PRO A 126 -16.41 -15.66 16.88
CA PRO A 126 -17.44 -14.63 16.71
C PRO A 126 -18.79 -15.11 17.26
N ASP A 127 -19.68 -14.18 17.58
CA ASP A 127 -21.07 -14.48 17.88
C ASP A 127 -21.76 -15.05 16.62
N GLU A 128 -22.39 -16.22 16.75
CA GLU A 128 -23.12 -16.88 15.65
C GLU A 128 -24.18 -15.98 15.01
N LYS A 129 -24.77 -15.07 15.79
CA LYS A 129 -25.73 -14.09 15.25
C LYS A 129 -25.06 -13.15 14.26
N LEU A 130 -23.82 -12.75 14.51
CA LEU A 130 -23.08 -11.87 13.62
C LEU A 130 -22.61 -12.61 12.37
N VAL A 131 -22.24 -13.88 12.48
CA VAL A 131 -21.98 -14.73 11.30
C VAL A 131 -23.22 -14.79 10.40
N ARG A 132 -24.39 -15.09 10.97
CA ARG A 132 -25.67 -15.13 10.23
C ARG A 132 -26.07 -13.78 9.65
N ASN A 133 -25.85 -12.67 10.35
CA ASN A 133 -26.12 -11.35 9.81
C ASN A 133 -25.22 -11.03 8.61
N THR A 134 -23.94 -11.37 8.73
CA THR A 134 -22.93 -11.13 7.69
C THR A 134 -23.23 -11.96 6.45
N SER A 135 -23.65 -13.21 6.63
CA SER A 135 -24.05 -14.10 5.54
C SER A 135 -25.17 -13.48 4.69
N VAL A 136 -26.18 -12.90 5.34
CA VAL A 136 -27.27 -12.18 4.67
C VAL A 136 -26.77 -10.90 3.99
N GLN A 137 -25.92 -10.11 4.66
CA GLN A 137 -25.44 -8.83 4.12
C GLN A 137 -24.50 -8.99 2.92
N LEU A 138 -23.69 -10.04 2.90
CA LEU A 138 -22.75 -10.32 1.81
C LEU A 138 -23.32 -11.25 0.73
N ALA A 139 -24.51 -11.81 0.96
CA ALA A 139 -25.08 -12.88 0.13
C ALA A 139 -24.12 -14.07 -0.04
N GLU A 140 -23.51 -14.48 1.08
CA GLU A 140 -22.58 -15.60 1.19
C GLU A 140 -23.16 -16.62 2.19
N GLU A 141 -22.94 -17.92 1.97
CA GLU A 141 -23.42 -18.95 2.89
C GLU A 141 -22.68 -18.86 4.24
N ALA A 142 -23.40 -19.02 5.35
CA ALA A 142 -22.79 -18.91 6.68
C ALA A 142 -21.70 -19.98 6.91
N THR A 143 -21.87 -21.16 6.31
CA THR A 143 -20.88 -22.24 6.35
C THR A 143 -19.60 -21.88 5.60
N ASP A 144 -19.69 -21.11 4.52
CA ASP A 144 -18.52 -20.67 3.76
C ASP A 144 -17.74 -19.60 4.54
N ILE A 145 -18.45 -18.68 5.19
CA ILE A 145 -17.83 -17.71 6.11
C ILE A 145 -17.11 -18.44 7.25
N ASP A 146 -17.76 -19.43 7.87
CA ASP A 146 -17.17 -20.21 8.97
C ASP A 146 -15.97 -21.05 8.54
N ALA A 147 -15.98 -21.58 7.31
CA ALA A 147 -14.89 -22.40 6.78
C ALA A 147 -13.61 -21.59 6.50
N HIS A 148 -13.73 -20.32 6.13
CA HIS A 148 -12.59 -19.51 5.67
C HIS A 148 -12.13 -18.46 6.69
N ARG A 149 -12.99 -18.02 7.61
CA ARG A 149 -12.62 -17.03 8.62
C ARG A 149 -11.42 -17.47 9.46
N GLN A 150 -10.65 -16.50 9.92
CA GLN A 150 -9.52 -16.73 10.82
C GLN A 150 -9.86 -16.21 12.22
N GLY A 151 -10.46 -17.07 13.05
CA GLY A 151 -11.05 -16.62 14.32
C GLY A 151 -12.24 -15.69 14.05
N VAL A 152 -12.22 -14.47 14.57
CA VAL A 152 -13.26 -13.46 14.30
C VAL A 152 -13.04 -12.67 13.00
N LEU A 153 -11.92 -12.90 12.32
CA LEU A 153 -11.54 -12.14 11.13
C LEU A 153 -12.20 -12.72 9.89
N TYR A 154 -12.89 -11.88 9.13
CA TYR A 154 -13.39 -12.26 7.81
C TYR A 154 -12.22 -12.51 6.84
N ALA A 155 -12.40 -13.46 5.93
CA ALA A 155 -11.45 -13.83 4.90
C ALA A 155 -12.19 -14.39 3.69
N ASN A 156 -11.71 -14.08 2.49
CA ASN A 156 -12.27 -14.67 1.27
C ASN A 156 -11.77 -16.11 1.10
N ALA A 157 -12.57 -16.94 0.43
CA ALA A 157 -12.21 -18.32 0.11
C ALA A 157 -10.95 -18.40 -0.75
N ASN A 158 -10.92 -17.65 -1.86
CA ASN A 158 -9.80 -17.67 -2.79
C ASN A 158 -9.18 -16.29 -2.95
N MET A 159 -7.90 -16.28 -3.30
CA MET A 159 -7.16 -15.05 -3.59
C MET A 159 -7.73 -14.28 -4.79
N THR A 160 -8.39 -14.95 -5.73
CA THR A 160 -9.07 -14.32 -6.88
C THR A 160 -10.33 -13.56 -6.48
N ASP A 161 -10.86 -13.82 -5.30
CA ASP A 161 -12.08 -13.19 -4.78
C ASP A 161 -11.77 -11.85 -4.10
N ALA A 162 -10.48 -11.49 -3.97
CA ALA A 162 -10.04 -10.22 -3.44
C ALA A 162 -10.50 -9.04 -4.33
N ARG A 163 -11.11 -8.03 -3.71
CA ARG A 163 -11.65 -6.85 -4.40
C ARG A 163 -11.02 -5.58 -3.87
N MET A 164 -10.96 -4.56 -4.72
CA MET A 164 -10.53 -3.21 -4.30
C MET A 164 -11.40 -2.64 -3.16
N ALA A 165 -12.67 -3.03 -3.11
CA ALA A 165 -13.60 -2.63 -2.06
C ALA A 165 -13.17 -3.11 -0.67
N ASP A 166 -12.46 -4.24 -0.57
CA ASP A 166 -12.01 -4.83 0.70
C ASP A 166 -11.12 -3.85 1.50
N MET A 167 -10.40 -2.96 0.80
CA MET A 167 -9.55 -1.95 1.43
C MET A 167 -10.34 -0.92 2.26
N PHE A 168 -11.64 -0.82 2.04
CA PHE A 168 -12.54 0.14 2.70
C PHE A 168 -13.51 -0.53 3.66
N GLN A 169 -13.49 -1.85 3.77
CA GLN A 169 -14.42 -2.63 4.59
C GLN A 169 -13.83 -2.96 5.95
N GLY A 170 -14.69 -3.32 6.91
CA GLY A 170 -14.28 -3.84 8.22
C GLY A 170 -13.44 -5.13 8.13
N ASP A 171 -12.63 -5.40 9.15
CA ASP A 171 -11.74 -6.57 9.20
C ASP A 171 -12.38 -7.81 9.81
N GLU A 172 -13.45 -7.66 10.56
CA GLU A 172 -14.06 -8.71 11.35
C GLU A 172 -15.38 -9.18 10.72
N VAL A 173 -15.80 -10.41 11.03
CA VAL A 173 -17.09 -10.93 10.57
C VAL A 173 -18.19 -9.93 10.90
N GLY A 174 -18.26 -9.43 12.14
CA GLY A 174 -19.34 -8.53 12.54
C GLY A 174 -19.35 -7.13 11.90
N ASN A 175 -18.29 -6.72 11.18
CA ASN A 175 -18.26 -5.41 10.52
C ASN A 175 -17.76 -5.41 9.06
N THR A 176 -17.41 -6.55 8.47
CA THR A 176 -16.85 -6.62 7.11
C THR A 176 -17.81 -6.13 6.04
N ALA A 177 -19.13 -6.27 6.26
CA ALA A 177 -20.15 -5.74 5.35
C ALA A 177 -20.30 -4.20 5.42
N HIS A 178 -19.57 -3.53 6.32
CA HIS A 178 -19.67 -2.08 6.54
C HIS A 178 -18.41 -1.36 6.06
N ILE A 179 -18.60 -0.11 5.63
CA ILE A 179 -17.51 0.79 5.29
C ILE A 179 -16.82 1.26 6.58
N ASP A 180 -15.51 1.11 6.62
CA ASP A 180 -14.65 1.62 7.69
C ASP A 180 -14.19 3.05 7.35
N LEU A 181 -14.73 4.02 8.08
CA LEU A 181 -14.42 5.44 7.87
C LEU A 181 -12.93 5.76 8.08
N ALA A 182 -12.26 5.08 9.03
CA ALA A 182 -10.84 5.31 9.26
C ALA A 182 -10.01 4.88 8.05
N LYS A 183 -10.37 3.75 7.42
CA LYS A 183 -9.75 3.31 6.15
C LYS A 183 -9.99 4.30 5.01
N VAL A 184 -11.21 4.83 4.87
CA VAL A 184 -11.53 5.84 3.85
C VAL A 184 -10.71 7.11 4.04
N GLN A 185 -10.65 7.66 5.25
CA GLN A 185 -9.84 8.85 5.54
C GLN A 185 -8.36 8.62 5.24
N MET A 186 -7.83 7.48 5.69
CA MET A 186 -6.44 7.11 5.53
C MET A 186 -6.03 6.89 4.05
N PHE A 187 -6.95 6.36 3.24
CA PHE A 187 -6.79 6.29 1.79
C PHE A 187 -6.65 7.68 1.17
N TYR A 188 -7.56 8.61 1.48
CA TYR A 188 -7.51 9.96 0.90
C TYR A 188 -6.28 10.75 1.35
N PHE A 189 -5.89 10.66 2.62
CA PHE A 189 -4.66 11.31 3.08
C PHE A 189 -3.43 10.77 2.35
N THR A 190 -3.36 9.46 2.13
CA THR A 190 -2.23 8.89 1.36
C THR A 190 -2.28 9.31 -0.09
N LEU A 191 -3.45 9.31 -0.73
CA LEU A 191 -3.58 9.71 -2.13
C LEU A 191 -3.15 11.17 -2.33
N ILE A 192 -3.63 12.08 -1.48
CA ILE A 192 -3.27 13.50 -1.53
C ILE A 192 -1.78 13.68 -1.27
N ALA A 193 -1.22 13.01 -0.26
CA ALA A 193 0.20 13.07 0.05
C ALA A 193 1.05 12.56 -1.12
N ALA A 194 0.71 11.41 -1.70
CA ALA A 194 1.45 10.79 -2.79
C ALA A 194 1.40 11.62 -4.07
N VAL A 195 0.24 12.17 -4.43
CA VAL A 195 0.09 13.03 -5.61
C VAL A 195 0.84 14.35 -5.40
N GLY A 196 0.67 15.01 -4.26
CA GLY A 196 1.39 16.24 -3.94
C GLY A 196 2.91 16.02 -3.99
N TYR A 197 3.38 14.96 -3.35
CA TYR A 197 4.80 14.61 -3.34
C TYR A 197 5.34 14.27 -4.74
N PHE A 198 4.58 13.52 -5.54
CA PHE A 198 4.94 13.23 -6.94
C PHE A 198 5.09 14.52 -7.75
N MET A 199 4.19 15.49 -7.56
CA MET A 199 4.28 16.80 -8.22
C MET A 199 5.48 17.61 -7.74
N ASP A 200 5.82 17.57 -6.45
CA ASP A 200 7.03 18.23 -5.93
C ASP A 200 8.30 17.65 -6.55
N VAL A 201 8.37 16.32 -6.71
CA VAL A 201 9.48 15.65 -7.39
C VAL A 201 9.50 16.06 -8.87
N ALA A 202 8.36 16.06 -9.55
CA ALA A 202 8.26 16.46 -10.96
C ALA A 202 8.74 17.90 -11.18
N MET A 203 8.30 18.84 -10.34
CA MET A 203 8.74 20.24 -10.39
C MET A 203 10.25 20.38 -10.12
N SER A 204 10.78 19.60 -9.19
CA SER A 204 12.22 19.61 -8.85
C SER A 204 13.06 19.13 -10.03
N VAL A 205 12.68 18.00 -10.64
CA VAL A 205 13.32 17.45 -11.84
C VAL A 205 13.23 18.42 -13.01
N ALA A 206 12.06 19.05 -13.24
CA ALA A 206 11.86 20.02 -14.31
C ALA A 206 12.75 21.27 -14.17
N ARG A 207 13.05 21.68 -12.94
CA ARG A 207 13.98 22.78 -12.64
C ARG A 207 15.46 22.37 -12.65
N GLY A 208 15.75 21.09 -12.87
CA GLY A 208 17.11 20.53 -12.78
C GLY A 208 17.62 20.36 -11.34
N ALA A 209 16.77 20.53 -10.32
CA ALA A 209 17.12 20.30 -8.92
C ALA A 209 17.14 18.79 -8.65
N ASN A 210 18.33 18.21 -8.59
CA ASN A 210 18.54 16.76 -8.50
C ASN A 210 19.48 16.35 -7.34
N SER A 211 19.80 17.26 -6.43
CA SER A 211 20.67 16.98 -5.27
C SER A 211 19.93 16.45 -4.05
N ALA A 212 18.61 16.67 -3.96
CA ALA A 212 17.81 16.19 -2.85
C ALA A 212 16.38 15.91 -3.32
N LEU A 213 15.75 14.89 -2.74
CA LEU A 213 14.31 14.71 -2.84
C LEU A 213 13.60 15.85 -2.08
N PRO A 214 12.39 16.26 -2.51
CA PRO A 214 11.60 17.25 -1.78
C PRO A 214 11.29 16.77 -0.36
N ALA A 215 11.19 17.70 0.59
CA ALA A 215 10.70 17.39 1.92
C ALA A 215 9.16 17.48 1.95
N LEU A 216 8.53 16.62 2.75
CA LEU A 216 7.10 16.74 3.07
C LEU A 216 6.90 17.84 4.10
N SER A 217 5.73 18.49 4.08
CA SER A 217 5.40 19.47 5.11
C SER A 217 5.15 18.79 6.47
N GLN A 218 5.50 19.47 7.55
CA GLN A 218 5.25 18.97 8.92
C GLN A 218 3.76 18.70 9.17
N GLY A 219 2.87 19.53 8.61
CA GLY A 219 1.42 19.31 8.68
C GLY A 219 0.98 18.03 7.97
N MET A 220 1.56 17.71 6.80
CA MET A 220 1.28 16.46 6.09
C MET A 220 1.77 15.25 6.90
N LEU A 221 2.97 15.34 7.50
CA LEU A 221 3.47 14.28 8.38
C LEU A 221 2.58 14.06 9.60
N ALA A 222 2.12 15.13 10.24
CA ALA A 222 1.19 15.05 11.35
C ALA A 222 -0.13 14.37 10.95
N LEU A 223 -0.70 14.74 9.80
CA LEU A 223 -1.91 14.11 9.27
C LEU A 223 -1.71 12.62 8.99
N LEU A 224 -0.59 12.22 8.36
CA LEU A 224 -0.26 10.82 8.13
C LEU A 224 -0.09 10.07 9.46
N ALA A 225 0.64 10.63 10.43
CA ALA A 225 0.85 10.01 11.73
C ALA A 225 -0.47 9.77 12.48
N ILE A 226 -1.34 10.79 12.55
CA ILE A 226 -2.66 10.69 13.19
C ILE A 226 -3.53 9.67 12.47
N SER A 227 -3.53 9.70 11.14
CA SER A 227 -4.35 8.79 10.34
C SER A 227 -3.92 7.32 10.50
N HIS A 228 -2.61 7.04 10.49
CA HIS A 228 -2.08 5.70 10.71
C HIS A 228 -2.31 5.22 12.15
N GLY A 229 -2.15 6.10 13.14
CA GLY A 229 -2.46 5.81 14.54
C GLY A 229 -3.94 5.47 14.73
N GLY A 230 -4.84 6.29 14.19
CA GLY A 230 -6.29 6.05 14.24
C GLY A 230 -6.70 4.76 13.53
N TYR A 231 -6.13 4.48 12.36
CA TYR A 231 -6.34 3.23 11.62
C TYR A 231 -5.93 1.99 12.44
N LEU A 232 -4.75 2.00 13.05
CA LEU A 232 -4.29 0.88 13.88
C LEU A 232 -5.10 0.72 15.16
N LEU A 233 -5.43 1.83 15.83
CA LEU A 233 -6.26 1.81 17.03
C LEU A 233 -7.68 1.31 16.74
N GLY A 234 -8.28 1.73 15.62
CA GLY A 234 -9.59 1.26 15.17
C GLY A 234 -9.64 -0.27 15.00
N LYS A 235 -8.53 -0.89 14.58
CA LYS A 235 -8.42 -2.34 14.47
C LYS A 235 -8.36 -3.08 15.80
N THR A 236 -8.18 -2.42 16.94
CA THR A 236 -8.09 -3.09 18.24
C THR A 236 -9.45 -3.41 18.85
N GLY A 237 -10.49 -2.64 18.50
CA GLY A 237 -11.85 -2.85 19.02
C GLY A 237 -12.43 -4.19 18.60
N ASP A 238 -13.26 -4.80 19.45
CA ASP A 238 -14.00 -6.02 19.12
C ASP A 238 -15.29 -5.65 18.38
N HIS A 239 -15.49 -6.23 17.21
CA HIS A 239 -16.65 -5.99 16.36
C HIS A 239 -17.47 -7.25 16.10
N SER A 240 -17.06 -8.38 16.67
CA SER A 240 -17.70 -9.68 16.51
C SER A 240 -18.29 -10.23 17.81
N ASN A 241 -18.38 -9.40 18.85
CA ASN A 241 -18.85 -9.79 20.19
C ASN A 241 -18.18 -11.09 20.65
N SER A 242 -16.85 -11.06 20.58
CA SER A 242 -16.03 -12.26 20.54
C SER A 242 -15.89 -12.92 21.90
N LYS A 243 -15.86 -14.26 21.90
CA LYS A 243 -15.57 -15.07 23.09
C LYS A 243 -14.20 -15.74 22.95
N PRO A 244 -13.52 -16.07 24.06
CA PRO A 244 -12.39 -17.01 24.01
C PRO A 244 -12.83 -18.29 23.30
N ALA A 245 -11.98 -18.80 22.41
CA ALA A 245 -12.23 -20.05 21.70
C ALA A 245 -12.22 -21.25 22.66
#